data_AF-A0A0A3ICV1-F1
#
_entry.id   AF-A0A0A3ICV1-F1
#
_cell.length_a   1.000
_cell.length_b   1.000
_cell.length_c   1.000
_cell.angle_alpha   90.00
_cell.angle_beta   90.00
_cell.angle_gamma   90.00
#
_symmetry.space_group_name_H-M   'P 1'
#
loop_
_entity.id
_entity.type
_entity.pdbx_description
1 polymer ?
#
loop_
_entity_poly.entity_id
_entity_poly.type
_entity_poly.pdbx_seq_one_letter_code
_entity_poly.pdbx_strand_id
1 'polypeptide(L)'
;MILVEGYMYELLEDVREGFKEEEFLARYSDILLKYDYIVGDWGYGQLRLKGFYDDKNQKSTFDTKISTLQDYLYEYCNFGCAYFIIKKIGKAPAPIQETEEVEQTVE
;
A
#
# COMPACT_ATOMS: atom_id res chain seq x y z
N MET A 1 9.12 -3.08 -3.16
CA MET A 1 8.18 -3.79 -2.25
C MET A 1 8.33 -3.15 -0.88
N ILE A 2 7.23 -2.95 -0.16
CA ILE A 2 7.19 -2.23 1.13
C ILE A 2 6.76 -3.22 2.21
N LEU A 3 7.43 -3.19 3.37
CA LEU A 3 7.10 -4.05 4.51
C LEU A 3 6.32 -3.23 5.55
N VAL A 4 5.10 -3.65 5.85
CA VAL A 4 4.23 -2.98 6.85
C VAL A 4 3.53 -4.04 7.69
N GLU A 5 3.61 -3.92 9.02
CA GLU A 5 2.96 -4.83 9.97
C GLU A 5 3.23 -6.34 9.68
N GLY A 6 4.43 -6.66 9.20
CA GLY A 6 4.84 -8.04 8.86
C GLY A 6 4.24 -8.58 7.56
N TYR A 7 3.63 -7.73 6.74
CA TYR A 7 3.17 -8.05 5.40
C TYR A 7 3.96 -7.28 4.35
N MET A 8 4.16 -7.93 3.21
CA MET A 8 4.76 -7.28 2.05
C MET A 8 3.67 -6.73 1.13
N TYR A 9 3.93 -5.53 0.66
CA TYR A 9 3.12 -4.81 -0.30
C TYR A 9 3.95 -4.51 -1.56
N GLU A 10 3.33 -4.66 -2.71
CA GLU A 10 3.90 -4.34 -4.01
C GLU A 10 3.20 -3.10 -4.58
N LEU A 11 3.99 -2.14 -5.06
CA LEU A 11 3.47 -0.96 -5.76
C LEU A 11 3.07 -1.37 -7.18
N LEU A 12 1.77 -1.36 -7.44
CA LEU A 12 1.21 -1.72 -8.75
C LEU A 12 1.11 -0.52 -9.68
N GLU A 13 0.72 0.63 -9.12
CA GLU A 13 0.54 1.86 -9.88
C GLU A 13 0.96 3.05 -9.03
N ASP A 14 1.68 3.99 -9.64
CA ASP A 14 2.04 5.27 -9.04
C ASP A 14 1.83 6.38 -10.06
N VAL A 15 0.84 7.22 -9.78
CA VAL A 15 0.44 8.31 -10.65
C VAL A 15 0.89 9.62 -10.04
N ARG A 16 1.71 10.36 -10.79
CA ARG A 16 2.27 11.66 -10.42
C ARG A 16 3.14 11.61 -9.15
N GLU A 17 3.90 10.54 -8.98
CA GLU A 17 4.81 10.36 -7.83
C GLU A 17 4.02 10.51 -6.51
N GLY A 18 2.81 9.92 -6.49
CA GLY A 18 1.89 9.99 -5.37
C GLY A 18 2.32 9.08 -4.23
N PHE A 19 3.07 8.02 -4.52
CA PHE A 19 3.59 7.14 -3.49
C PHE A 19 4.74 7.79 -2.72
N LYS A 20 4.49 8.09 -1.44
CA LYS A 20 5.50 8.55 -0.48
C LYS A 20 5.51 7.62 0.71
N GLU A 21 6.57 6.85 0.87
CA GLU A 21 6.67 5.79 1.89
C GLU A 21 6.43 6.33 3.31
N GLU A 22 7.06 7.46 3.65
CA GLU A 22 6.93 8.08 4.98
C GLU A 22 5.47 8.48 5.30
N GLU A 23 4.79 9.13 4.35
CA GLU A 23 3.39 9.56 4.50
C GLU A 23 2.44 8.36 4.55
N PHE A 24 2.71 7.33 3.74
CA PHE A 24 1.96 6.09 3.75
C PHE A 24 2.07 5.37 5.09
N LEU A 25 3.29 5.20 5.61
CA LEU A 25 3.54 4.56 6.91
C LEU A 25 2.91 5.37 8.06
N ALA A 26 3.03 6.70 8.02
CA ALA A 26 2.44 7.58 9.03
C ALA A 26 0.90 7.51 9.06
N ARG A 27 0.27 7.27 7.90
CA ARG A 27 -1.20 7.21 7.78
C ARG A 27 -1.76 5.80 7.86
N TYR A 28 -0.91 4.78 7.73
CA TYR A 28 -1.30 3.38 7.78
C TYR A 28 -2.00 3.04 9.10
N SER A 29 -2.96 2.13 9.03
CA SER A 29 -3.67 1.63 10.20
C SER A 29 -3.91 0.14 10.04
N ASP A 30 -3.85 -0.60 11.14
CA ASP A 30 -4.03 -2.06 11.19
C ASP A 30 -5.37 -2.51 10.60
N ILE A 31 -6.38 -1.64 10.59
CA ILE A 31 -7.66 -1.92 9.93
C ILE A 31 -7.51 -2.19 8.43
N LEU A 32 -6.44 -1.68 7.80
CA LEU A 32 -6.13 -1.88 6.39
C LEU A 32 -5.56 -3.27 6.10
N LEU A 33 -5.04 -3.98 7.10
CA LEU A 33 -4.46 -5.32 6.95
C LEU A 33 -5.45 -6.35 6.40
N LYS A 34 -6.75 -6.16 6.60
CA LYS A 34 -7.78 -7.08 6.13
C LYS A 34 -8.00 -7.03 4.62
N TYR A 35 -7.57 -5.96 3.95
CA TYR A 35 -7.78 -5.74 2.53
C TYR A 35 -6.62 -6.29 1.69
N ASP A 36 -6.93 -6.64 0.44
CA ASP A 36 -5.98 -7.19 -0.52
C ASP A 36 -5.22 -6.07 -1.25
N TYR A 37 -5.87 -4.92 -1.45
CA TYR A 37 -5.32 -3.74 -2.09
C TYR A 37 -5.52 -2.53 -1.19
N ILE A 38 -4.57 -1.61 -1.22
CA ILE A 38 -4.68 -0.30 -0.58
C ILE A 38 -4.43 0.74 -1.65
N VAL A 39 -5.33 1.72 -1.72
CA VAL A 39 -5.20 2.88 -2.60
C VAL A 39 -4.93 4.08 -1.72
N GLY A 40 -3.88 4.81 -2.07
CA GLY A 40 -3.59 6.11 -1.48
C GLY A 40 -3.90 7.19 -2.50
N ASP A 41 -4.77 8.13 -2.15
CA ASP A 41 -5.10 9.27 -3.00
C ASP A 41 -4.90 10.60 -2.26
N TRP A 42 -4.47 11.62 -3.00
CA TRP A 42 -4.17 12.94 -2.45
C TRP A 42 -5.35 13.90 -2.65
N GLY A 43 -6.18 14.02 -1.62
CA GLY A 43 -7.29 14.97 -1.58
C GLY A 43 -6.92 16.23 -0.81
N TYR A 44 -6.97 17.41 -1.44
CA TYR A 44 -6.68 18.70 -0.79
C TYR A 44 -5.32 18.73 -0.05
N GLY A 45 -4.31 18.02 -0.57
CA GLY A 45 -2.98 17.92 0.03
C GLY A 45 -2.88 16.96 1.21
N GLN A 46 -3.92 16.18 1.51
CA GLN A 46 -3.89 15.14 2.53
C GLN A 46 -3.96 13.77 1.90
N LEU A 47 -3.11 12.86 2.36
CA LEU A 47 -3.13 11.46 1.96
C LEU A 47 -4.32 10.74 2.62
N ARG A 48 -5.15 10.13 1.79
CA ARG A 48 -6.24 9.25 2.22
C ARG A 48 -5.91 7.83 1.80
N LEU A 49 -6.02 6.90 2.73
CA LEU A 49 -5.85 5.47 2.46
C LEU A 49 -7.21 4.77 2.47
N LYS A 50 -7.51 4.05 1.40
CA LYS A 50 -8.73 3.22 1.31
C LYS A 50 -8.36 1.79 0.92
N GLY A 51 -8.92 0.84 1.65
CA GLY A 51 -8.72 -0.58 1.39
C GLY A 51 -9.78 -1.15 0.44
N PHE A 52 -9.33 -2.01 -0.47
CA PHE A 52 -10.15 -2.74 -1.43
C PHE A 52 -9.83 -4.23 -1.39
N TYR A 53 -10.83 -5.06 -1.60
CA TYR A 53 -10.72 -6.50 -1.75
C TYR A 53 -10.55 -6.88 -3.21
N ASP A 54 -9.91 -8.03 -3.44
CA ASP A 54 -9.92 -8.65 -4.75
C ASP A 54 -11.36 -9.04 -5.15
N ASP A 55 -11.69 -8.94 -6.44
CA ASP A 55 -13.05 -9.23 -6.92
C ASP A 55 -13.48 -10.68 -6.65
N LYS A 56 -12.49 -11.59 -6.49
CA LYS A 56 -12.74 -13.00 -6.16
C LYS A 56 -12.97 -13.25 -4.67
N ASN A 57 -12.75 -12.25 -3.81
CA ASN A 57 -12.88 -12.40 -2.37
C ASN A 57 -14.36 -12.37 -1.95
N GLN A 58 -14.84 -13.40 -1.24
CA GLN A 58 -16.23 -13.47 -0.76
C GLN A 58 -16.60 -12.36 0.23
N LYS A 59 -15.61 -11.72 0.87
CA LYS A 59 -15.82 -10.59 1.78
C LYS A 59 -15.98 -9.25 1.05
N SER A 60 -15.82 -9.21 -0.27
CA SER A 60 -15.93 -8.00 -1.07
C SER A 60 -17.40 -7.57 -1.21
N THR A 61 -17.77 -6.47 -0.53
CA THR A 61 -19.00 -5.74 -0.85
C THR A 61 -18.76 -4.88 -2.08
N PHE A 62 -19.82 -4.52 -2.81
CA PHE A 62 -19.73 -3.79 -4.08
C PHE A 62 -18.78 -2.58 -4.00
N ASP A 63 -18.92 -1.72 -2.99
CA ASP A 63 -18.10 -0.50 -2.78
C ASP A 63 -16.64 -0.73 -2.36
N THR A 64 -16.27 -1.98 -2.06
CA THR A 64 -14.92 -2.35 -1.60
C THR A 64 -14.20 -3.23 -2.60
N LYS A 65 -14.76 -3.43 -3.79
CA LYS A 65 -14.15 -4.22 -4.85
C LYS A 65 -13.10 -3.43 -5.60
N ILE A 66 -11.99 -4.07 -5.97
CA ILE A 66 -10.99 -3.42 -6.82
C ILE A 66 -11.56 -3.00 -8.17
N SER A 67 -12.59 -3.69 -8.68
CA SER A 67 -13.32 -3.27 -9.89
C SER A 67 -13.96 -1.87 -9.78
N THR A 68 -14.40 -1.44 -8.59
CA THR A 68 -15.03 -0.12 -8.38
C THR A 68 -14.00 0.96 -8.02
N LEU A 69 -12.71 0.65 -8.10
CA LEU A 69 -11.65 1.61 -7.79
C LEU A 69 -11.70 2.83 -8.71
N GLN A 70 -11.96 2.62 -10.01
CA GLN A 70 -12.01 3.73 -10.95
C GLN A 70 -13.12 4.71 -10.58
N ASP A 71 -14.31 4.23 -10.23
CA ASP A 71 -15.42 5.07 -9.78
C ASP A 71 -15.05 5.86 -8.51
N TYR A 72 -14.37 5.20 -7.55
CA TYR A 72 -13.85 5.87 -6.35
C TYR A 72 -12.86 6.99 -6.71
N LEU A 73 -11.92 6.75 -7.61
CA LEU A 73 -10.98 7.79 -8.03
C LEU A 73 -11.72 8.93 -8.75
N TYR A 74 -12.69 8.64 -9.62
CA TYR A 74 -13.47 9.70 -10.28
C TYR A 74 -14.29 10.55 -9.31
N GLU A 75 -14.86 9.95 -8.26
CA GLU A 75 -15.69 10.66 -7.29
C GLU A 75 -14.86 11.46 -6.27
N TYR A 76 -13.72 10.92 -5.83
CA TYR A 76 -12.95 11.49 -4.72
C TYR A 76 -11.63 12.16 -5.15
N CYS A 77 -11.04 11.74 -6.27
CA CYS A 77 -9.74 12.17 -6.79
C CYS A 77 -9.97 13.00 -8.06
N ASN A 78 -10.20 14.31 -7.87
CA ASN A 78 -10.42 15.30 -8.94
C ASN A 78 -9.32 15.27 -10.01
N PHE A 79 -9.57 15.90 -11.17
CA PHE A 79 -8.61 16.00 -12.27
C PHE A 79 -7.19 16.37 -11.79
N GLY A 80 -6.28 15.43 -12.00
CA GLY A 80 -4.86 15.60 -11.70
C GLY A 80 -4.45 15.36 -10.24
N CYS A 81 -5.32 14.75 -9.45
CA CYS A 81 -4.95 14.19 -8.16
C CYS A 81 -3.88 13.09 -8.34
N ALA A 82 -2.86 13.13 -7.48
CA ALA A 82 -1.86 12.08 -7.40
C ALA A 82 -2.45 10.91 -6.61
N TYR A 83 -2.14 9.69 -7.01
CA TYR A 83 -2.60 8.51 -6.29
C TYR A 83 -1.66 7.33 -6.56
N PHE A 84 -1.74 6.32 -5.72
CA PHE A 84 -0.99 5.08 -5.86
C PHE A 84 -1.85 3.89 -5.45
N ILE A 85 -1.51 2.72 -5.99
CA ILE A 85 -2.15 1.46 -5.69
C ILE A 85 -1.07 0.47 -5.25
N ILE A 86 -1.21 -0.06 -4.05
CA ILE A 86 -0.37 -1.15 -3.54
C ILE A 86 -1.21 -2.41 -3.35
N LYS A 87 -0.63 -3.56 -3.66
CA LYS A 87 -1.22 -4.88 -3.46
C LYS A 87 -0.49 -5.63 -2.38
N LYS A 88 -1.24 -6.26 -1.48
CA LYS A 88 -0.72 -7.18 -0.48
C LYS A 88 -0.29 -8.48 -1.16
N ILE A 89 0.99 -8.81 -1.09
CA ILE A 89 1.56 -10.01 -1.72
C ILE A 89 1.69 -11.19 -0.75
N GLY A 90 1.67 -10.95 0.56
CA GLY A 90 1.69 -12.01 1.57
C GLY A 90 2.37 -11.59 2.86
N LYS A 91 2.54 -12.54 3.79
CA LYS A 91 3.40 -12.32 4.97
C LYS A 91 4.85 -12.20 4.49
N ALA A 92 5.57 -11.25 5.06
CA ALA A 92 7.00 -11.17 4.85
C ALA A 92 7.66 -12.50 5.28
N PRO A 93 8.62 -13.04 4.50
CA PRO A 93 9.49 -14.08 5.03
C PRO A 93 10.14 -13.54 6.31
N ALA A 94 10.30 -14.40 7.32
CA ALA A 94 10.91 -14.00 8.58
C ALA A 94 12.23 -13.26 8.30
N PRO A 95 12.52 -12.14 9.00
CA PRO A 95 13.77 -11.44 8.79
C PRO A 95 14.91 -12.42 9.04
N ILE A 96 15.66 -12.72 7.98
CA ILE A 96 16.97 -13.34 8.13
C ILE A 96 17.79 -12.22 8.73
N GLN A 97 18.18 -12.36 10.00
CA GLN A 97 19.08 -11.43 10.64
C GLN A 97 20.38 -11.48 9.83
N GLU A 98 20.67 -10.45 9.04
CA GLU A 98 22.01 -10.21 8.56
C GLU A 98 22.87 -9.98 9.81
N THR A 99 23.54 -11.03 10.26
CA THR A 99 24.62 -10.92 11.22
C THR A 99 25.67 -9.98 10.62
N GLU A 100 25.85 -8.82 11.25
CA GLU A 100 27.08 -8.03 11.15
C GLU A 100 28.26 -8.92 11.54
N GLU A 101 28.87 -9.61 10.57
CA GLU A 101 30.22 -10.15 10.71
C GLU A 101 31.20 -9.05 10.32
N VAL A 102 31.63 -8.36 11.37
CA VAL A 102 32.88 -7.62 11.54
C VAL A 102 34.02 -8.17 10.67
N GLU A 103 34.50 -7.39 9.71
CA GLU A 103 35.85 -7.57 9.15
C GLU A 103 36.75 -6.41 9.63
N GLN A 104 37.14 -6.51 10.91
CA GLN A 104 38.44 -6.02 11.37
C GLN A 104 39.48 -7.12 11.13
N THR A 105 40.73 -6.72 10.90
CA THR A 105 41.93 -7.51 10.49
C THR A 105 41.96 -7.71 8.98
N VAL A 106 42.94 -7.24 8.20
CA VAL A 106 44.42 -7.20 8.27
C VAL A 106 44.87 -6.05 7.32
N GLU A 107 45.90 -5.25 7.54
CA GLU A 107 47.31 -5.53 7.87
C GLU A 107 48.01 -4.22 8.31
#